data_AF-A0A397T8Y6-F1
#
_entry.id   AF-A0A397T8Y6-F1
#
_cell.length_a   1.000
_cell.length_b   1.000
_cell.length_c   1.000
_cell.angle_alpha   90.00
_cell.angle_beta   90.00
_cell.angle_gamma   90.00
#
_symmetry.space_group_name_H-M   'P 1'
#
loop_
_entity.id
_entity.type
_entity.pdbx_description
1 polymer ?
#
loop_
_entity_poly.entity_id
_entity_poly.type
_entity_poly.pdbx_seq_one_letter_code
_entity_poly.pdbx_strand_id
1 'polypeptide(L)'
;MEKPIADKDEPGFIYAYRLLEGPNSEKNSQYTLYKVGRTTNVHRRLYQWAKQCGYSPELIEMFPNVDIISSFSSQETLLIDSESELLETIPRCKYTHRAERLIHIELGARFKADLEKCSTCGNLHREWFKVTAHALGNGIMHGWDDVRKVIVHWVSYVERVYGVG
;
A
#
# COMPACT_ATOMS: atom_id res chain seq x y z
N MET A 1 13.16 4.54 -24.47
CA MET A 1 11.76 4.32 -24.89
C MET A 1 10.92 4.19 -23.63
N GLU A 2 10.08 5.19 -23.33
CA GLU A 2 9.10 5.06 -22.26
C GLU A 2 8.07 4.01 -22.67
N LYS A 3 7.76 3.06 -21.79
CA LYS A 3 6.67 2.12 -22.08
C LYS A 3 5.35 2.89 -22.15
N PRO A 4 4.50 2.62 -23.15
CA PRO A 4 3.18 3.21 -23.22
C PRO A 4 2.37 2.81 -21.98
N ILE A 5 1.44 3.67 -21.59
CA ILE A 5 0.47 3.37 -20.55
C ILE A 5 -0.38 2.21 -21.03
N ALA A 6 -0.67 1.25 -20.14
CA ALA A 6 -1.50 0.13 -20.52
C ALA A 6 -2.95 0.60 -20.69
N ASP A 7 -3.65 0.10 -21.72
CA ASP A 7 -5.08 0.41 -21.96
C ASP A 7 -6.00 0.02 -20.79
N LYS A 8 -5.50 -0.82 -19.87
CA LYS A 8 -6.19 -1.29 -18.67
C LYS A 8 -5.84 -0.49 -17.40
N ASP A 9 -5.03 0.56 -17.51
CA ASP A 9 -4.70 1.41 -16.35
C ASP A 9 -5.94 2.23 -15.98
N GLU A 10 -6.27 2.26 -14.68
CA GLU A 10 -7.46 2.92 -14.17
C GLU A 10 -7.12 3.83 -12.97
N PRO A 11 -7.88 4.93 -12.78
CA PRO A 11 -7.74 5.78 -11.61
C PRO A 11 -8.09 5.02 -10.32
N GLY A 12 -7.29 5.19 -9.28
CA GLY A 12 -7.53 4.56 -7.99
C GLY A 12 -6.49 4.94 -6.94
N PHE A 13 -6.30 4.04 -5.98
CA PHE A 13 -5.43 4.23 -4.83
C PHE A 13 -4.25 3.28 -4.84
N ILE A 14 -3.11 3.78 -4.41
CA ILE A 14 -2.01 2.95 -3.93
C ILE A 14 -2.18 2.78 -2.43
N TYR A 15 -2.20 1.57 -1.92
CA TYR A 15 -2.34 1.30 -0.50
C TYR A 15 -1.17 0.46 -0.01
N ALA A 16 -0.82 0.65 1.27
CA ALA A 16 0.20 -0.15 1.92
C ALA A 16 -0.30 -0.65 3.28
N TYR A 17 0.00 -1.89 3.58
CA TYR A 17 -0.31 -2.49 4.87
C TYR A 17 0.85 -3.35 5.36
N ARG A 18 0.92 -3.58 6.67
CA ARG A 18 1.88 -4.50 7.28
C ARG A 18 1.20 -5.78 7.76
N LEU A 19 1.99 -6.84 7.92
CA LEU A 19 1.57 -8.02 8.66
C LEU A 19 2.13 -7.98 10.08
N LEU A 20 1.27 -8.28 11.06
CA LEU A 20 1.68 -8.56 12.43
C LEU A 20 2.28 -9.96 12.55
N GLU A 21 1.75 -10.93 11.81
CA GLU A 21 2.19 -12.33 11.76
C GLU A 21 2.29 -12.78 10.29
N GLY A 22 3.49 -12.74 9.73
CA GLY A 22 3.74 -13.08 8.32
C GLY A 22 4.36 -14.47 8.12
N PRO A 23 4.44 -14.95 6.85
CA PRO A 23 5.21 -16.15 6.54
C PRO A 23 6.67 -15.90 6.93
N ASN A 24 7.24 -16.79 7.74
CA ASN A 24 8.58 -16.68 8.34
C ASN A 24 8.74 -15.57 9.40
N SER A 25 7.65 -15.07 10.01
CA SER A 25 7.72 -14.39 11.32
C SER A 25 8.12 -15.40 12.40
N GLU A 26 9.37 -15.90 12.34
CA GLU A 26 10.04 -16.30 13.55
C GLU A 26 10.04 -15.09 14.50
N LYS A 27 9.94 -15.32 15.80
CA LYS A 27 9.86 -14.33 16.89
C LYS A 27 11.05 -13.36 16.99
N ASN A 28 11.84 -13.20 15.93
CA ASN A 28 12.90 -12.22 15.78
C ASN A 28 12.33 -10.89 15.26
N SER A 29 12.06 -9.99 16.20
CA SER A 29 11.56 -8.61 16.09
C SER A 29 12.39 -7.64 15.21
N GLN A 30 13.27 -8.13 14.33
CA GLN A 30 14.24 -7.29 13.63
C GLN A 30 13.74 -6.71 12.30
N TYR A 31 12.56 -7.12 11.81
CA TYR A 31 12.03 -6.61 10.55
C TYR A 31 10.50 -6.58 10.51
N THR A 32 9.97 -5.74 9.63
CA THR A 32 8.54 -5.63 9.31
C THR A 32 8.32 -5.93 7.83
N LEU A 33 7.27 -6.69 7.53
CA LEU A 33 6.84 -6.95 6.16
C LEU A 33 5.75 -5.97 5.76
N TYR A 34 6.02 -5.20 4.71
CA TYR A 34 5.06 -4.30 4.08
C TYR A 34 4.63 -4.87 2.75
N LYS A 35 3.33 -4.80 2.44
CA LYS A 35 2.82 -5.00 1.09
C LYS A 35 2.36 -3.66 0.54
N VAL A 36 2.71 -3.40 -0.71
CA VAL A 36 2.16 -2.27 -1.47
C VAL A 36 1.34 -2.81 -2.63
N GLY A 37 0.14 -2.25 -2.83
CA GLY A 37 -0.72 -2.63 -3.94
C GLY A 37 -1.54 -1.46 -4.48
N ARG A 38 -2.22 -1.70 -5.60
CA ARG A 38 -3.27 -0.81 -6.15
C ARG A 38 -4.67 -1.37 -5.96
N THR A 39 -5.66 -0.49 -5.89
CA THR A 39 -7.09 -0.83 -5.94
C THR A 39 -7.96 0.42 -6.09
N THR A 40 -9.17 0.27 -6.61
CA THR A 40 -10.21 1.30 -6.57
C THR A 40 -10.95 1.32 -5.22
N ASN A 41 -10.91 0.22 -4.46
CA ASN A 41 -11.52 0.11 -3.13
C ASN A 41 -10.58 -0.65 -2.16
N VAL A 42 -10.00 0.06 -1.20
CA VAL A 42 -8.98 -0.47 -0.26
C VAL A 42 -9.59 -1.45 0.73
N HIS A 43 -10.73 -1.11 1.34
CA HIS A 43 -11.41 -1.96 2.32
C HIS A 43 -11.77 -3.33 1.74
N ARG A 44 -12.41 -3.35 0.56
CA ARG A 44 -12.76 -4.60 -0.13
C ARG A 44 -11.52 -5.43 -0.46
N ARG A 45 -10.44 -4.77 -0.90
CA ARG A 45 -9.20 -5.45 -1.27
C ARG A 45 -8.48 -6.07 -0.06
N LEU A 46 -8.44 -5.38 1.07
CA LEU A 46 -7.89 -5.89 2.33
C LEU A 46 -8.68 -7.11 2.83
N TYR A 47 -10.02 -7.05 2.79
CA TYR A 47 -10.88 -8.17 3.16
C TYR A 47 -10.64 -9.41 2.30
N GLN A 48 -10.54 -9.24 0.97
CA GLN A 48 -10.20 -10.33 0.05
C GLN A 48 -8.84 -10.95 0.37
N TRP A 49 -7.84 -10.11 0.67
CA TRP A 49 -6.49 -10.57 1.00
C TRP A 49 -6.44 -11.36 2.30
N ALA A 50 -7.12 -10.86 3.34
CA ALA A 50 -7.24 -11.56 4.62
C ALA A 50 -7.86 -12.95 4.42
N LYS A 51 -8.93 -13.05 3.61
CA LYS A 51 -9.55 -14.34 3.27
C LYS A 51 -8.67 -15.26 2.42
N GLN A 52 -7.97 -14.71 1.42
CA GLN A 52 -7.22 -15.50 0.44
C GLN A 52 -5.96 -16.12 1.06
N CYS A 53 -5.26 -15.37 1.91
CA CYS A 53 -3.95 -15.77 2.42
C CYS A 53 -3.97 -16.13 3.91
N GLY A 54 -5.04 -15.82 4.64
CA GLY A 54 -5.16 -16.11 6.07
C GLY A 54 -4.32 -15.22 6.98
N TYR A 55 -3.78 -14.12 6.45
CA TYR A 55 -3.03 -13.14 7.25
C TYR A 55 -3.94 -11.99 7.71
N SER A 56 -3.59 -11.34 8.81
CA SER A 56 -4.28 -10.15 9.33
C SER A 56 -3.57 -8.87 8.85
N PRO A 57 -4.03 -8.23 7.77
CA PRO A 57 -3.41 -7.00 7.27
C PRO A 57 -3.78 -5.81 8.16
N GLU A 58 -2.78 -5.03 8.56
CA GLU A 58 -2.98 -3.74 9.21
C GLU A 58 -2.67 -2.61 8.21
N LEU A 59 -3.72 -1.94 7.73
CA LEU A 59 -3.58 -0.81 6.80
C LEU A 59 -2.75 0.29 7.45
N ILE A 60 -1.70 0.74 6.75
CA ILE A 60 -0.83 1.81 7.22
C ILE A 60 -1.25 3.14 6.61
N GLU A 61 -1.31 3.20 5.28
CA GLU A 61 -1.61 4.44 4.55
C GLU A 61 -2.16 4.11 3.15
N MET A 62 -2.91 5.04 2.58
CA MET A 62 -3.35 5.03 1.19
C MET A 62 -3.02 6.35 0.51
N PHE A 63 -2.76 6.28 -0.78
CA PHE A 63 -2.22 7.36 -1.61
C PHE A 63 -3.04 7.52 -2.89
N PRO A 64 -3.26 8.75 -3.37
CA PRO A 64 -2.83 10.01 -2.74
C PRO A 64 -3.51 10.23 -1.38
N ASN A 65 -2.73 10.67 -0.39
CA ASN A 65 -3.22 10.88 0.97
C ASN A 65 -3.92 12.23 0.98
N VAL A 66 -5.20 12.24 1.33
CA VAL A 66 -5.95 13.46 1.50
C VAL A 66 -6.05 13.70 3.01
N ASP A 67 -5.50 14.82 3.48
CA ASP A 67 -5.58 15.26 4.88
C ASP A 67 -7.03 15.30 5.43
N ILE A 68 -8.02 15.22 4.53
CA ILE A 68 -9.45 15.05 4.78
C ILE A 68 -9.74 13.95 5.82
N ILE A 69 -8.99 12.84 5.83
CA ILE A 69 -9.29 11.70 6.72
C ILE A 69 -8.88 11.99 8.18
N SER A 70 -7.91 12.88 8.40
CA SER A 70 -7.52 13.28 9.76
C SER A 70 -8.57 14.17 10.44
N SER A 71 -9.52 14.74 9.68
CA SER A 71 -10.60 15.58 10.23
C SER A 71 -11.86 14.79 10.58
N PHE A 72 -12.03 13.58 10.04
CA PHE A 72 -13.19 12.75 10.35
C PHE A 72 -12.88 11.79 11.50
N SER A 73 -13.12 12.29 12.71
CA SER A 73 -13.27 11.45 13.91
C SER A 73 -14.28 10.34 13.61
N SER A 74 -14.01 9.12 14.10
CA SER A 74 -14.71 7.85 13.86
C SER A 74 -16.20 7.82 14.24
N GLN A 75 -16.82 8.97 14.48
CA GLN A 75 -18.20 9.13 14.95
C GLN A 75 -19.09 9.93 13.98
N GLU A 76 -18.54 10.62 12.96
CA GLU A 76 -19.36 11.40 12.01
C GLU A 76 -19.82 10.60 10.77
N THR A 77 -19.32 9.38 10.56
CA THR A 77 -19.71 8.50 9.44
C THR A 77 -21.16 7.99 9.53
N LEU A 78 -21.89 8.27 10.61
CA LEU A 78 -23.27 7.81 10.79
C LEU A 78 -24.34 8.80 10.26
N LEU A 79 -23.95 9.97 9.73
CA LEU A 79 -24.88 11.01 9.27
C LEU A 79 -24.78 11.35 7.78
N ILE A 80 -23.87 10.73 7.03
CA ILE A 80 -23.74 10.94 5.59
C ILE A 80 -24.28 9.68 4.90
N ASP A 81 -25.51 9.76 4.41
CA ASP A 81 -26.23 8.71 3.67
C ASP A 81 -25.62 8.42 2.27
N SER A 82 -24.48 9.07 1.96
CA SER A 82 -23.83 9.08 0.66
C SER A 82 -22.31 8.84 0.76
N GLU A 83 -21.88 7.65 1.23
CA GLU A 83 -20.48 7.19 1.10
C GLU A 83 -19.95 7.35 -0.35
N SER A 84 -20.86 7.24 -1.33
CA SER A 84 -20.57 7.36 -2.75
C SER A 84 -20.11 8.76 -3.17
N GLU A 85 -20.69 9.83 -2.62
CA GLU A 85 -20.33 11.21 -3.02
C GLU A 85 -18.96 11.62 -2.45
N LEU A 86 -18.63 11.17 -1.24
CA LEU A 86 -17.31 11.44 -0.65
C LEU A 86 -16.20 10.73 -1.45
N LEU A 87 -16.41 9.48 -1.86
CA LEU A 87 -15.46 8.71 -2.69
C LEU A 87 -15.18 9.33 -4.07
N GLU A 88 -16.09 10.17 -4.58
CA GLU A 88 -15.89 10.95 -5.81
C GLU A 88 -15.03 12.19 -5.60
N THR A 89 -15.05 12.77 -4.39
CA THR A 89 -14.25 13.96 -4.06
C THR A 89 -12.81 13.65 -3.63
N ILE A 90 -12.52 12.40 -3.28
CA ILE A 90 -11.17 11.95 -2.91
C ILE A 90 -10.31 11.88 -4.19
N PRO A 91 -9.20 12.64 -4.29
CA PRO A 91 -8.29 12.57 -5.42
C PRO A 91 -7.81 11.15 -5.67
N ARG A 92 -7.67 10.78 -6.95
CA ARG A 92 -7.18 9.45 -7.33
C ARG A 92 -5.88 9.58 -8.11
N CYS A 93 -5.02 8.57 -7.96
CA CYS A 93 -3.87 8.46 -8.84
C CYS A 93 -4.38 7.99 -10.20
N LYS A 94 -4.24 8.81 -11.24
CA LYS A 94 -4.78 8.56 -12.59
C LYS A 94 -4.28 7.26 -13.24
N TYR A 95 -3.02 6.91 -12.99
CA TYR A 95 -2.36 5.75 -13.58
C TYR A 95 -1.75 4.86 -12.48
N THR A 96 -2.63 4.20 -11.72
CA THR A 96 -2.25 3.37 -10.57
C THR A 96 -1.40 2.17 -10.97
N HIS A 97 -1.63 1.56 -12.13
CA HIS A 97 -0.85 0.39 -12.56
C HIS A 97 0.58 0.81 -12.87
N ARG A 98 0.76 1.96 -13.52
CA ARG A 98 2.08 2.53 -13.75
C ARG A 98 2.77 2.91 -12.45
N ALA A 99 2.07 3.60 -11.54
CA ALA A 99 2.62 4.00 -10.25
C ALA A 99 3.06 2.77 -9.43
N GLU A 100 2.19 1.78 -9.25
CA GLU A 100 2.52 0.56 -8.50
C GLU A 100 3.73 -0.15 -9.11
N ARG A 101 3.80 -0.27 -10.44
CA ARG A 101 4.91 -0.96 -11.08
C ARG A 101 6.25 -0.27 -10.80
N LEU A 102 6.30 1.05 -10.85
CA LEU A 102 7.52 1.82 -10.56
C LEU A 102 7.92 1.65 -9.08
N ILE A 103 6.93 1.72 -8.18
CA ILE A 103 7.11 1.48 -6.75
C ILE A 103 7.68 0.08 -6.48
N HIS A 104 7.10 -0.96 -7.07
CA HIS A 104 7.57 -2.34 -6.90
C HIS A 104 8.99 -2.56 -7.44
N ILE A 105 9.36 -1.90 -8.55
CA ILE A 105 10.72 -1.98 -9.09
C ILE A 105 11.71 -1.39 -8.08
N GLU A 106 11.44 -0.19 -7.56
CA GLU A 106 12.36 0.47 -6.63
C GLU A 106 12.38 -0.22 -5.26
N LEU A 107 11.23 -0.54 -4.67
CA LEU A 107 11.16 -1.27 -3.41
C LEU A 107 11.75 -2.68 -3.55
N GLY A 108 11.56 -3.34 -4.69
CA GLY A 108 12.14 -4.66 -4.96
C GLY A 108 13.66 -4.63 -5.08
N ALA A 109 14.25 -3.49 -5.46
CA ALA A 109 15.71 -3.32 -5.48
C ALA A 109 16.30 -3.09 -4.08
N ARG A 110 15.54 -2.48 -3.16
CA ARG A 110 16.02 -2.06 -1.82
C ARG A 110 15.60 -3.01 -0.69
N PHE A 111 14.39 -3.55 -0.75
CA PHE A 111 13.71 -4.23 0.35
C PHE A 111 13.13 -5.57 -0.06
N LYS A 112 13.76 -6.26 -1.02
CA LYS A 112 13.28 -7.55 -1.52
C LYS A 112 13.01 -8.52 -0.37
N ALA A 113 11.79 -9.05 -0.31
CA ALA A 113 11.46 -10.13 0.62
C ALA A 113 11.66 -11.48 -0.10
N ASP A 114 12.69 -12.23 0.30
CA ASP A 114 12.88 -13.61 -0.14
C ASP A 114 11.98 -14.52 0.73
N LEU A 115 10.68 -14.53 0.40
CA LEU A 115 9.67 -15.34 1.06
C LEU A 115 9.42 -16.63 0.27
N GLU A 116 9.04 -17.68 0.98
CA GLU A 116 8.57 -18.91 0.35
C GLU A 116 7.16 -18.74 -0.25
N LYS A 117 6.66 -19.77 -0.93
CA LYS A 117 5.27 -19.80 -1.38
C LYS A 117 4.34 -19.71 -0.17
N CYS A 118 3.29 -18.91 -0.30
CA CYS A 118 2.27 -18.83 0.74
C CYS A 118 1.66 -20.22 1.00
N SER A 119 1.64 -20.63 2.26
CA SER A 119 1.08 -21.90 2.69
C SER A 119 -0.43 -22.03 2.41
N THR A 120 -1.15 -20.90 2.43
CA THR A 120 -2.61 -20.86 2.21
C THR A 120 -2.98 -20.82 0.73
N CYS A 121 -2.43 -19.88 -0.04
CA CYS A 121 -2.85 -19.68 -1.43
C CYS A 121 -1.92 -20.33 -2.48
N GLY A 122 -0.78 -20.89 -2.07
CA GLY A 122 0.19 -21.56 -2.94
C GLY A 122 1.01 -20.63 -3.86
N ASN A 123 0.74 -19.32 -3.86
CA ASN A 123 1.42 -18.36 -4.73
C ASN A 123 2.67 -17.75 -4.06
N LEU A 124 3.61 -17.33 -4.90
CA LEU A 124 4.74 -16.51 -4.48
C LEU A 124 4.35 -15.03 -4.53
N HIS A 125 4.31 -14.39 -3.37
CA HIS A 125 3.93 -12.99 -3.26
C HIS A 125 5.15 -12.07 -3.40
N ARG A 126 5.41 -11.60 -4.63
CA ARG A 126 6.55 -10.71 -4.95
C ARG A 126 6.35 -9.25 -4.52
N GLU A 127 5.15 -8.94 -4.07
CA GLU A 127 4.72 -7.59 -3.68
C GLU A 127 4.96 -7.32 -2.18
N TRP A 128 5.70 -8.22 -1.50
CA TRP A 128 6.16 -8.04 -0.12
C TRP A 128 7.56 -7.46 -0.07
N PHE A 129 7.73 -6.53 0.86
CA PHE A 129 8.98 -5.82 1.09
C PHE A 129 9.39 -5.99 2.56
N LYS A 130 10.58 -6.52 2.77
CA LYS A 130 11.16 -6.78 4.09
C LYS A 130 12.01 -5.59 4.48
N VAL A 131 11.56 -4.85 5.49
CA VAL A 131 12.26 -3.66 5.99
C VAL A 131 12.77 -3.94 7.38
N THR A 132 14.09 -3.83 7.57
CA THR A 132 14.72 -3.98 8.88
C THR A 132 14.33 -2.82 9.79
N ALA A 133 13.96 -3.12 11.03
CA ALA A 133 13.68 -2.09 12.01
C ALA A 133 15.00 -1.45 12.46
N HIS A 134 15.20 -0.18 12.14
CA HIS A 134 16.30 0.58 12.73
C HIS A 134 15.93 0.92 14.18
N ALA A 135 16.79 0.53 15.12
CA ALA A 135 16.68 0.95 16.52
C ALA A 135 17.01 2.45 16.62
N LEU A 136 16.05 3.32 16.36
CA LEU A 136 16.11 4.70 16.85
C LEU A 136 15.64 4.66 18.31
N GLY A 137 16.46 5.19 19.23
CA GLY A 137 16.45 4.96 20.68
C GLY A 137 15.18 5.30 21.47
N ASN A 138 14.04 5.55 20.82
CA ASN A 138 12.76 5.90 21.45
C ASN A 138 11.68 4.81 21.34
N GLY A 139 12.05 3.55 21.06
CA GLY A 139 11.12 2.41 21.13
C GLY A 139 10.07 2.34 20.01
N ILE A 140 10.18 3.17 18.98
CA ILE A 140 9.28 3.17 17.82
C ILE A 140 10.04 2.57 16.62
N MET A 141 9.80 1.28 16.37
CA MET A 141 10.43 0.52 15.29
C MET A 141 9.69 0.68 13.96
N HIS A 142 9.95 1.71 13.15
CA HIS A 142 9.27 1.80 11.84
C HIS A 142 10.22 2.19 10.70
N GLY A 143 10.64 1.20 9.90
CA GLY A 143 11.21 1.43 8.56
C GLY A 143 10.17 1.87 7.51
N TRP A 144 8.96 2.22 7.96
CA TRP A 144 7.87 2.70 7.11
C TRP A 144 8.26 3.93 6.30
N ASP A 145 9.02 4.87 6.88
CA ASP A 145 9.38 6.12 6.23
C ASP A 145 10.11 5.91 4.89
N ASP A 146 10.95 4.88 4.80
CA ASP A 146 11.67 4.60 3.55
C ASP A 146 10.77 3.99 2.48
N VAL A 147 9.79 3.17 2.88
CA VAL A 147 8.75 2.67 1.96
C VAL A 147 7.85 3.82 1.51
N ARG A 148 7.40 4.64 2.46
CA ARG A 148 6.53 5.81 2.22
C ARG A 148 7.18 6.78 1.25
N LYS A 149 8.46 7.11 1.43
CA LYS A 149 9.21 8.01 0.52
C LYS A 149 9.16 7.53 -0.93
N VAL A 150 9.33 6.23 -1.17
CA VAL A 150 9.27 5.65 -2.53
C VAL A 150 7.85 5.74 -3.09
N ILE A 151 6.82 5.43 -2.29
CA ILE A 151 5.43 5.54 -2.74
C ILE A 151 5.09 6.98 -3.11
N VAL A 152 5.34 7.93 -2.20
CA VAL A 152 5.08 9.35 -2.43
C VAL A 152 5.85 9.85 -3.65
N HIS A 153 7.12 9.48 -3.81
CA HIS A 153 7.91 9.87 -4.97
C HIS A 153 7.24 9.47 -6.30
N TRP A 154 6.83 8.21 -6.45
CA TRP A 154 6.25 7.73 -7.70
C TRP A 154 4.81 8.18 -7.92
N VAL A 155 3.99 8.28 -6.86
CA VAL A 155 2.63 8.83 -6.96
C VAL A 155 2.70 10.29 -7.41
N SER A 156 3.51 11.12 -6.75
CA SER A 156 3.69 12.52 -7.15
C SER A 156 4.34 12.69 -8.52
N TYR A 157 5.24 11.78 -8.92
CA TYR A 157 5.78 11.77 -10.29
C TYR A 157 4.69 11.51 -11.32
N VAL A 158 3.84 10.51 -11.09
CA VAL A 158 2.72 10.20 -11.99
C VAL A 158 1.74 11.37 -12.07
N GLU A 159 1.36 11.97 -10.95
CA GLU A 159 0.49 13.16 -10.92
C GLU A 159 1.11 14.34 -11.68
N ARG A 160 2.41 14.59 -11.51
CA ARG A 160 3.10 15.70 -12.19
C ARG A 160 3.19 15.50 -13.70
N VAL A 161 3.45 14.27 -14.15
CA VAL A 161 3.67 13.98 -15.59
C VAL A 161 2.35 13.81 -16.34
N TYR A 162 1.32 13.27 -15.67
CA TYR A 162 0.08 12.83 -16.32
C TYR A 162 -1.19 13.57 -15.87
N GLY A 163 -1.06 14.44 -14.86
CA GLY A 163 -2.14 15.14 -14.20
C GLY A 163 -2.77 14.35 -13.05
N VAL A 164 -3.56 15.05 -12.24
CA VAL A 164 -4.41 14.45 -11.21
C VAL A 164 -5.53 13.63 -11.86
N GLY A 165 -5.93 12.54 -11.20
CA GLY A 165 -6.98 11.63 -11.65
C GLY A 165 -8.30 11.85 -10.93
#